data_AF-A0A7V8YYN7-F1
#
_entry.id   AF-A0A7V8YYN7-F1
#
_cell.length_a   1.000
_cell.length_b   1.000
_cell.length_c   1.000
_cell.angle_alpha   90.00
_cell.angle_beta   90.00
_cell.angle_gamma   90.00
#
_symmetry.space_group_name_H-M   'P 1'
#
loop_
_entity.id
_entity.type
_entity.pdbx_description
1 polymer ?
#
loop_
_entity_poly.entity_id
_entity_poly.type
_entity_poly.pdbx_seq_one_letter_code
_entity_poly.pdbx_strand_id
1 'polypeptide(L)'
;MAETENLWGGRFIGKPDETFAGFNSSFRFDRRLFAADVRAGIAHANALFNAHVLKQSETEAIIKSLQKMLDQANSEGEFFENSDAEDVHSFIESKLVAMIGETGKKLHSGRSRNDQVATAFRLWLREEINGIR
;
A
#
# COMPACT_ATOMS: atom_id res chain seq x y z
N MET A 1 -6.38 14.42 17.44
CA MET A 1 -6.85 13.19 16.77
C MET A 1 -6.45 13.35 15.32
N ALA A 2 -5.54 12.54 14.81
CA ALA A 2 -5.08 12.68 13.42
C ALA A 2 -6.27 12.37 12.51
N GLU A 3 -6.71 13.36 11.74
CA GLU A 3 -7.70 13.17 10.69
C GLU A 3 -7.12 12.15 9.71
N THR A 4 -7.76 11.00 9.59
CA THR A 4 -7.58 10.11 8.44
C THR A 4 -8.10 10.84 7.21
N GLU A 5 -7.26 11.67 6.62
CA GLU A 5 -7.45 12.13 5.25
C GLU A 5 -7.39 10.89 4.36
N ASN A 6 -8.52 10.52 3.78
CA ASN A 6 -8.57 9.52 2.72
C ASN A 6 -7.53 9.89 1.64
N LEU A 7 -6.82 8.90 1.10
CA LEU A 7 -5.73 9.10 0.13
C LEU A 7 -6.19 9.76 -1.18
N TRP A 8 -7.51 9.79 -1.39
CA TRP A 8 -8.21 10.63 -2.34
C TRP A 8 -9.37 11.28 -1.59
N GLY A 9 -9.58 12.57 -1.81
CA GLY A 9 -10.54 13.29 -0.96
C GLY A 9 -10.39 14.79 -0.93
N GLY A 10 -9.21 15.33 -1.27
CA GLY A 10 -8.89 16.76 -1.11
C GLY A 10 -9.77 17.76 -1.89
N ARG A 11 -10.74 17.28 -2.68
CA ARG A 11 -11.75 18.10 -3.38
C ARG A 11 -13.17 17.98 -2.80
N PHE A 12 -13.38 17.10 -1.82
CA PHE A 12 -14.66 16.89 -1.17
C PHE A 12 -14.69 17.61 0.18
N ILE A 13 -15.83 18.20 0.51
CA ILE A 13 -16.04 19.00 1.73
C ILE A 13 -16.57 18.12 2.88
N GLY A 14 -17.14 16.96 2.55
CA GLY A 14 -17.74 16.04 3.52
C GLY A 14 -17.23 14.61 3.37
N LYS A 15 -17.52 13.78 4.37
CA LYS A 15 -17.24 12.35 4.34
C LYS A 15 -18.13 11.65 3.29
N PRO A 16 -17.64 10.57 2.66
CA PRO A 16 -18.50 9.73 1.82
C PRO A 16 -19.64 9.15 2.65
N ASP A 17 -20.78 8.92 2.00
CA ASP A 17 -21.87 8.13 2.56
C ASP A 17 -21.38 6.73 2.96
N GLU A 18 -21.82 6.22 4.11
CA GLU A 18 -21.34 4.93 4.65
C GLU A 18 -21.68 3.76 3.71
N THR A 19 -22.85 3.79 3.06
CA THR A 19 -23.25 2.76 2.09
C THR A 19 -22.33 2.80 0.88
N PHE A 20 -22.02 4.00 0.38
CA PHE A 20 -21.10 4.17 -0.73
C PHE A 20 -19.68 3.72 -0.37
N ALA A 21 -19.17 4.10 0.80
CA ALA A 21 -17.85 3.69 1.27
C ALA A 21 -17.72 2.17 1.38
N GLY A 22 -18.73 1.50 1.96
CA GLY A 22 -18.78 0.05 2.05
C GLY A 22 -18.88 -0.65 0.68
N PHE A 23 -19.64 -0.07 -0.25
CA PHE A 23 -19.74 -0.60 -1.61
C PHE A 23 -18.44 -0.45 -2.41
N ASN A 24 -17.76 0.70 -2.29
CA ASN A 24 -16.56 1.03 -3.06
C ASN A 24 -15.30 0.34 -2.54
N SER A 25 -15.21 0.06 -1.23
CA SER A 25 -14.04 -0.60 -0.65
C SER A 25 -13.77 -1.96 -1.30
N SER A 26 -12.49 -2.26 -1.55
CA SER A 26 -12.00 -3.53 -2.10
C SER A 26 -11.15 -4.32 -1.11
N PHE A 27 -10.76 -3.75 0.04
CA PHE A 27 -9.83 -4.34 1.00
C PHE A 27 -10.20 -5.76 1.44
N ARG A 28 -11.50 -6.04 1.60
CA ARG A 28 -12.01 -7.38 1.97
C ARG A 28 -11.50 -8.50 1.06
N PHE A 29 -11.22 -8.20 -0.21
CA PHE A 29 -10.76 -9.18 -1.19
C PHE A 29 -9.37 -8.86 -1.77
N ASP A 30 -9.01 -7.59 -1.96
CA ASP A 30 -7.74 -7.23 -2.60
C ASP A 30 -6.53 -7.30 -1.66
N ARG A 31 -6.74 -7.45 -0.33
CA ARG A 31 -5.67 -7.73 0.65
C ARG A 31 -4.79 -8.92 0.27
N ARG A 32 -5.29 -9.85 -0.56
CA ARG A 32 -4.51 -10.95 -1.14
C ARG A 32 -3.32 -10.47 -1.98
N LEU A 33 -3.39 -9.26 -2.53
CA LEU A 33 -2.33 -8.64 -3.33
C LEU A 33 -1.22 -8.02 -2.46
N PHE A 34 -1.35 -8.03 -1.14
CA PHE A 34 -0.44 -7.34 -0.21
C PHE A 34 1.03 -7.66 -0.47
N ALA A 35 1.40 -8.95 -0.53
CA ALA A 35 2.77 -9.35 -0.77
C ALA A 35 3.30 -8.93 -2.15
N ALA A 36 2.43 -8.89 -3.17
CA ALA A 36 2.78 -8.41 -4.50
C ALA A 36 2.97 -6.88 -4.52
N ASP A 37 2.08 -6.13 -3.87
CA ASP A 37 2.14 -4.67 -3.81
C ASP A 37 3.32 -4.18 -2.97
N VAL A 38 3.66 -4.87 -1.87
CA VAL A 38 4.88 -4.61 -1.09
C VAL A 38 6.13 -4.75 -1.96
N ARG A 39 6.25 -5.84 -2.73
CA ARG A 39 7.41 -6.04 -3.61
C ARG A 39 7.48 -5.02 -4.74
N ALA A 40 6.33 -4.67 -5.33
CA ALA A 40 6.25 -3.58 -6.30
C ALA A 40 6.64 -2.24 -5.67
N GLY A 41 6.25 -1.99 -4.42
CA GLY A 41 6.65 -0.82 -3.63
C GLY A 41 8.16 -0.75 -3.39
N ILE A 42 8.81 -1.87 -3.05
CA ILE A 42 10.28 -1.93 -2.90
C ILE A 42 10.96 -1.59 -4.23
N ALA A 43 10.49 -2.14 -5.35
CA ALA A 43 11.03 -1.83 -6.66
C ALA A 43 10.84 -0.33 -7.01
N HIS A 44 9.67 0.23 -6.71
CA HIS A 44 9.37 1.65 -6.94
C HIS A 44 10.22 2.57 -6.07
N ALA A 45 10.45 2.24 -4.80
CA ALA A 45 11.35 3.01 -3.92
C ALA A 45 12.77 3.10 -4.50
N ASN A 46 13.30 1.99 -5.03
CA ASN A 46 14.59 1.98 -5.72
C ASN A 46 14.57 2.84 -7.01
N ALA A 47 13.48 2.80 -7.77
CA ALA A 47 13.32 3.65 -8.96
C ALA A 47 13.32 5.15 -8.60
N LEU A 48 12.63 5.53 -7.52
CA LEU A 48 12.61 6.90 -7.02
C LEU A 48 13.97 7.37 -6.51
N PHE A 49 14.75 6.50 -5.87
CA PHE A 49 16.13 6.79 -5.50
C PHE A 49 17.00 7.08 -6.74
N ASN A 50 16.93 6.21 -7.75
CA ASN A 50 17.66 6.40 -9.01
C ASN A 50 17.23 7.67 -9.77
N ALA A 51 15.97 8.08 -9.62
CA ALA A 51 15.43 9.32 -10.14
C ALA A 51 15.74 10.55 -9.27
N HIS A 52 16.51 10.40 -8.19
CA HIS A 52 16.87 11.46 -7.23
C HIS A 52 15.66 12.12 -6.53
N VAL A 53 14.52 11.41 -6.46
CA VAL A 53 13.32 11.86 -5.72
C VAL A 53 13.44 11.54 -4.23
N LEU A 54 14.05 10.39 -3.90
CA LEU A 54 14.34 9.96 -2.53
C LEU A 54 15.83 10.04 -2.23
N LYS A 55 16.17 10.41 -0.99
CA LYS A 55 17.52 10.21 -0.46
C LYS A 55 17.76 8.74 -0.13
N GLN A 56 19.03 8.36 0.00
CA GLN A 56 19.41 7.00 0.38
C GLN A 56 18.75 6.57 1.70
N SER A 57 18.85 7.41 2.74
CA SER A 57 18.26 7.12 4.05
C SER A 57 16.74 6.97 4.02
N GLU A 58 16.05 7.75 3.17
CA GLU A 58 14.60 7.64 2.98
C GLU A 58 14.23 6.33 2.29
N THR A 59 15.00 5.95 1.27
CA THR A 59 14.82 4.70 0.51
C THR A 59 15.01 3.48 1.41
N GLU A 60 16.08 3.48 2.20
CA GLU A 60 16.38 2.42 3.17
C GLU A 60 15.27 2.32 4.23
N ALA A 61 14.77 3.44 4.74
CA ALA A 61 13.67 3.46 5.71
C ALA A 61 12.37 2.88 5.14
N ILE A 62 12.04 3.23 3.89
CA ILE A 62 10.87 2.70 3.19
C ILE A 62 11.00 1.19 2.98
N ILE A 63 12.12 0.73 2.40
CA ILE A 63 12.33 -0.69 2.09
C ILE A 63 12.31 -1.53 3.37
N LYS A 64 12.99 -1.08 4.43
CA LYS A 64 13.02 -1.78 5.72
C LYS A 64 11.62 -1.88 6.34
N SER A 65 10.82 -0.83 6.22
CA SER A 65 9.45 -0.82 6.74
C SER A 65 8.54 -1.75 5.95
N LEU A 66 8.62 -1.71 4.62
CA LEU A 66 7.89 -2.61 3.72
C LEU A 66 8.24 -4.09 4.00
N GLN A 67 9.52 -4.40 4.17
CA GLN A 67 9.96 -5.76 4.53
C GLN A 67 9.41 -6.18 5.90
N LYS A 68 9.50 -5.30 6.91
CA LYS A 68 8.92 -5.57 8.23
C LYS A 68 7.42 -5.86 8.15
N MET A 69 6.66 -5.11 7.35
CA MET A 69 5.24 -5.36 7.17
C MET A 69 4.96 -6.72 6.50
N LEU A 70 5.82 -7.15 5.57
CA LEU A 70 5.73 -8.48 4.98
C LEU A 70 5.97 -9.58 6.03
N ASP A 71 6.98 -9.39 6.88
CA ASP A 71 7.31 -10.35 7.95
C ASP A 71 6.17 -10.44 8.97
N GLN A 72 5.55 -9.32 9.33
CA GLN A 72 4.38 -9.28 10.22
C GLN A 72 3.17 -9.97 9.60
N ALA A 73 2.84 -9.68 8.33
CA ALA A 73 1.73 -10.32 7.63
C ALA A 73 1.87 -11.86 7.55
N ASN A 74 3.10 -12.37 7.53
CA ASN A 74 3.38 -13.80 7.47
C ASN A 74 3.37 -14.48 8.85
N SER A 75 3.56 -13.73 9.93
CA SER A 75 3.72 -14.28 11.29
C SER A 75 2.52 -14.01 12.20
N GLU A 76 1.74 -12.96 11.93
CA GLU A 76 0.62 -12.51 12.73
C GLU A 76 -0.69 -12.80 11.97
N GLY A 77 -1.52 -13.73 12.49
CA GLY A 77 -2.81 -14.08 11.87
C GLY A 77 -3.80 -12.91 11.79
N GLU A 78 -3.67 -11.94 12.71
CA GLU A 78 -4.56 -10.79 12.84
C GLU A 78 -4.05 -9.52 12.12
N PHE A 79 -2.95 -9.60 11.35
CA PHE A 79 -2.29 -8.41 10.78
C PHE A 79 -3.22 -7.51 9.93
N PHE A 80 -4.20 -8.13 9.26
CA PHE A 80 -5.18 -7.46 8.42
C PHE A 80 -6.52 -7.20 9.13
N GLU A 81 -6.68 -7.64 10.37
CA GLU A 81 -7.94 -7.47 11.10
C GLU A 81 -8.16 -6.03 11.55
N ASN A 82 -9.43 -5.65 11.68
CA ASN A 82 -9.86 -4.33 12.17
C ASN A 82 -9.32 -3.14 11.35
N SER A 83 -8.94 -3.35 10.08
CA SER A 83 -8.54 -2.26 9.21
C SER A 83 -9.74 -1.68 8.46
N ASP A 84 -9.92 -0.37 8.62
CA ASP A 84 -10.87 0.44 7.83
C ASP A 84 -10.26 0.94 6.51
N ALA A 85 -9.19 0.31 6.03
CA ALA A 85 -8.58 0.68 4.76
C ALA A 85 -9.54 0.40 3.61
N GLU A 86 -9.58 1.31 2.65
CA GLU A 86 -10.42 1.16 1.47
C GLU A 86 -9.94 0.02 0.57
N ASP A 87 -8.64 -0.01 0.29
CA ASP A 87 -7.94 -0.97 -0.56
C ASP A 87 -6.59 -1.35 0.06
N VAL A 88 -5.96 -2.42 -0.44
CA VAL A 88 -4.65 -2.91 0.08
C VAL A 88 -3.54 -1.88 -0.04
N HIS A 89 -3.63 -1.03 -1.04
CA HIS A 89 -2.63 -0.02 -1.34
C HIS A 89 -2.66 1.11 -0.31
N SER A 90 -3.86 1.49 0.11
CA SER A 90 -4.15 2.48 1.14
C SER A 90 -3.80 1.95 2.52
N PHE A 91 -4.01 0.65 2.75
CA PHE A 91 -3.51 -0.04 3.93
C PHE A 91 -1.98 0.04 4.04
N ILE A 92 -1.26 -0.30 2.95
CA ILE A 92 0.21 -0.23 2.93
C ILE A 92 0.69 1.19 3.20
N GLU A 93 0.10 2.17 2.52
CA GLU A 93 0.49 3.58 2.64
C GLU A 93 0.24 4.13 4.04
N SER A 94 -0.94 3.90 4.63
CA SER A 94 -1.26 4.37 5.98
C SER A 94 -0.34 3.76 7.04
N LYS A 95 -0.04 2.46 6.96
CA LYS A 95 0.92 1.78 7.84
C LYS A 95 2.33 2.33 7.65
N LEU A 96 2.76 2.55 6.40
CA LEU A 96 4.08 3.12 6.12
C LEU A 96 4.22 4.52 6.71
N VAL A 97 3.19 5.38 6.57
CA VAL A 97 3.15 6.70 7.20
C VAL A 97 3.15 6.60 8.72
N ALA A 98 2.42 5.65 9.32
CA ALA A 98 2.47 5.43 10.76
C ALA A 98 3.86 5.01 11.27
N MET A 99 4.64 4.30 10.44
CA MET A 99 5.98 3.82 10.80
C MET A 99 7.08 4.87 10.61
N ILE A 100 7.02 5.66 9.53
CA ILE A 100 8.12 6.55 9.11
C ILE A 100 7.68 7.97 8.74
N GLY A 101 6.45 8.36 9.06
CA GLY A 101 5.92 9.71 8.87
C GLY A 101 5.83 10.13 7.40
N GLU A 102 6.14 11.40 7.13
CA GLU A 102 6.08 12.01 5.79
C GLU A 102 6.94 11.28 4.75
N THR A 103 8.02 10.62 5.17
CA THR A 103 8.83 9.80 4.26
C THR A 103 8.00 8.68 3.63
N GLY A 104 7.02 8.12 4.35
CA GLY A 104 6.13 7.08 3.83
C GLY A 104 5.24 7.59 2.69
N LYS A 105 4.75 8.82 2.77
CA LYS A 105 3.94 9.44 1.70
C LYS A 105 4.70 9.59 0.39
N LYS A 106 6.03 9.79 0.48
CA LYS A 106 6.87 9.98 -0.72
C LYS A 106 6.90 8.77 -1.63
N LEU A 107 6.61 7.56 -1.13
CA LEU A 107 6.56 6.34 -1.95
C LEU A 107 5.54 6.46 -3.10
N HIS A 108 4.47 7.24 -2.95
CA HIS A 108 3.48 7.41 -4.03
C HIS A 108 3.94 8.40 -5.13
N SER A 109 5.10 9.05 -4.98
CA SER A 109 5.57 10.04 -5.95
C SER A 109 5.72 9.41 -7.33
N GLY A 110 5.17 10.09 -8.36
CA GLY A 110 5.26 9.64 -9.75
C GLY A 110 4.51 8.35 -10.07
N ARG A 111 3.62 7.88 -9.19
CA ARG A 111 2.85 6.64 -9.34
C ARG A 111 1.35 6.91 -9.28
N SER A 112 0.55 6.15 -10.02
CA SER A 112 -0.91 6.15 -9.94
C SER A 112 -1.40 4.84 -9.33
N ARG A 113 -2.61 4.86 -8.77
CA ARG A 113 -3.25 3.62 -8.33
C ARG A 113 -3.51 2.66 -9.50
N ASN A 114 -3.70 3.19 -10.71
CA ASN A 114 -3.96 2.41 -11.92
C ASN A 114 -2.79 1.51 -12.33
N ASP A 115 -1.56 2.03 -12.38
CA ASP A 115 -0.38 1.23 -12.71
C ASP A 115 0.07 0.36 -11.51
N GLN A 116 -0.13 0.85 -10.29
CA GLN A 116 0.16 0.10 -9.07
C GLN A 116 -0.67 -1.20 -9.01
N VAL A 117 -2.00 -1.11 -9.14
CA VAL A 117 -2.87 -2.31 -9.08
C VAL A 117 -2.60 -3.26 -10.24
N ALA A 118 -2.37 -2.74 -11.45
CA ALA A 118 -2.04 -3.57 -12.62
C ALA A 118 -0.73 -4.36 -12.41
N THR A 119 0.27 -3.74 -11.79
CA THR A 119 1.55 -4.37 -11.48
C THR A 119 1.40 -5.42 -10.39
N ALA A 120 0.77 -5.07 -9.27
CA ALA A 120 0.55 -5.99 -8.15
C ALA A 120 -0.27 -7.22 -8.58
N PHE A 121 -1.32 -7.02 -9.37
CA PHE A 121 -2.16 -8.11 -9.87
C PHE A 121 -1.39 -9.08 -10.77
N ARG A 122 -0.57 -8.58 -11.70
CA ARG A 122 0.27 -9.43 -12.57
C ARG A 122 1.33 -10.20 -11.77
N LEU A 123 1.94 -9.57 -10.77
CA LEU A 123 2.90 -10.21 -9.86
C LEU A 123 2.24 -11.34 -9.06
N TRP A 124 1.05 -11.07 -8.50
CA TRP A 124 0.27 -12.06 -7.78
C TRP A 124 -0.13 -13.24 -8.68
N LEU A 125 -0.71 -12.98 -9.87
CA LEU A 125 -1.07 -14.03 -10.82
C LEU A 125 0.12 -14.91 -11.22
N ARG A 126 1.30 -14.32 -11.43
CA ARG A 126 2.51 -15.08 -11.78
C ARG A 126 2.89 -16.08 -10.69
N GLU A 127 2.62 -15.78 -9.42
CA GLU A 127 2.86 -16.71 -8.32
C GLU A 127 1.77 -17.77 -8.21
N GLU A 128 0.52 -17.36 -8.28
CA GLU A 128 -0.64 -18.26 -8.18
C GLU A 128 -0.63 -19.32 -9.28
N ILE A 129 -0.21 -18.97 -10.51
CA ILE A 129 -0.11 -19.92 -11.61
C ILE A 129 0.80 -21.11 -11.27
N ASN A 130 1.84 -20.93 -10.45
CA ASN A 130 2.70 -22.04 -10.03
C ASN A 130 1.98 -23.04 -9.10
N GLY A 131 0.90 -22.60 -8.44
CA GLY A 131 0.06 -23.43 -7.58
C GLY A 131 -1.08 -24.15 -8.31
N ILE A 132 -1.36 -23.77 -9.57
CA ILE A 132 -2.38 -24.41 -10.40
C ILE A 132 -1.75 -25.63 -11.07
N ARG A 133 -2.12 -26.82 -10.61
CA ARG A 133 -1.78 -28.11 -11.23
C ARG A 133 -2.93 -28.62 -12.09
#